data_AF-B4G7H3-F1
#
_entry.id   AF-B4G7H3-F1
#
_cell.length_a   1.000
_cell.length_b   1.000
_cell.length_c   1.000
_cell.angle_alpha   90.00
_cell.angle_beta   90.00
_cell.angle_gamma   90.00
#
_symmetry.space_group_name_H-M   'P 1'
#
loop_
_entity.id
_entity.type
_entity.pdbx_description
1 polymer ?
#
loop_
_entity_poly.entity_id
_entity_poly.type
_entity_poly.pdbx_seq_one_letter_code
_entity_poly.pdbx_strand_id
1 'polypeptide(L)'
;MFAVFNDTQVGMMTYPWLSSGALFAGSGMSSGSYFPETKNVRYPTPGTVNPEVQLWVVDITNFGSIEKVELRPPQSLNGQDYYLTSAGWVSDSNRQVSVVYMGRSQNYSVITTCSKLQNWSCSEVNEWLDIFPHPIFSSDGNSFLLLASIQESGHDHFTHIKHITISQQRISVISHGRYEVWYTSHVPK
;
A
#
# COMPACT_ATOMS: atom_id res chain seq x y z
N MET A 1 -5.33 11.40 6.36
CA MET A 1 -4.10 10.83 5.76
C MET A 1 -4.35 10.66 4.27
N PHE A 2 -3.36 10.93 3.43
CA PHE A 2 -3.45 10.74 1.97
C PHE A 2 -2.08 10.44 1.38
N ALA A 3 -2.05 9.77 0.22
CA ALA A 3 -0.83 9.55 -0.54
C ALA A 3 -0.72 10.54 -1.71
N VAL A 4 0.49 10.92 -2.07
CA VAL A 4 0.82 11.72 -3.25
C VAL A 4 1.70 10.89 -4.14
N PHE A 5 1.32 10.76 -5.41
CA PHE A 5 2.08 10.07 -6.44
C PHE A 5 2.65 11.08 -7.43
N ASN A 6 3.95 11.02 -7.67
CA ASN A 6 4.66 11.85 -8.63
C ASN A 6 5.07 11.01 -9.84
N ASP A 7 4.32 11.17 -10.93
CA ASP A 7 4.50 10.39 -12.16
C ASP A 7 5.27 11.18 -13.24
N THR A 8 5.95 12.26 -12.88
CA THR A 8 6.59 13.17 -13.86
C THR A 8 7.65 12.47 -14.71
N GLN A 9 8.41 11.55 -14.10
CA GLN A 9 9.46 10.74 -14.73
C GLN A 9 8.96 9.40 -15.29
N VAL A 10 7.67 9.07 -15.10
CA VAL A 10 7.08 7.82 -15.58
C VAL A 10 6.82 7.92 -17.08
N GLY A 11 7.07 6.82 -17.81
CA GLY A 11 6.77 6.71 -19.24
C GLY A 11 5.30 7.04 -19.57
N MET A 12 5.03 7.36 -20.83
CA MET A 12 3.68 7.69 -21.30
C MET A 12 3.22 6.65 -22.31
N MET A 13 2.05 6.06 -22.07
CA MET A 13 1.36 5.24 -23.05
C MET A 13 0.31 6.08 -23.77
N THR A 14 0.36 6.01 -25.10
CA THR A 14 -0.56 6.69 -26.01
C THR A 14 -1.47 5.66 -26.66
N TYR A 15 -2.78 5.91 -26.66
CA TYR A 15 -3.76 4.98 -27.21
C TYR A 15 -4.92 5.72 -27.92
N PRO A 16 -5.53 5.10 -28.95
CA PRO A 16 -6.68 5.68 -29.63
C PRO A 16 -7.93 5.64 -28.74
N TRP A 17 -8.70 6.72 -28.75
CA TRP A 17 -9.96 6.88 -28.03
C TRP A 17 -11.13 6.82 -29.00
N LEU A 18 -11.74 5.64 -29.05
CA LEU A 18 -12.91 5.36 -29.87
C LEU A 18 -14.16 5.81 -29.12
N SER A 19 -14.51 7.09 -29.22
CA SER A 19 -15.80 7.57 -28.73
C SER A 19 -16.93 7.14 -29.66
N SER A 20 -18.14 6.94 -29.13
CA SER A 20 -19.30 6.53 -29.93
C SER A 20 -19.59 7.48 -31.10
N GLY A 21 -19.24 8.77 -30.97
CA GLY A 21 -19.36 9.76 -32.05
C GLY A 21 -18.53 9.44 -33.30
N ALA A 22 -17.36 8.80 -33.16
CA ALA A 22 -16.55 8.35 -34.30
C ALA A 22 -17.18 7.15 -35.04
N LEU A 23 -17.98 6.33 -34.35
CA LEU A 23 -18.71 5.20 -34.95
C LEU A 23 -19.95 5.66 -35.72
N PHE A 24 -20.54 6.80 -35.33
CA PHE A 24 -21.76 7.37 -35.94
C PHE A 24 -21.50 8.62 -36.80
N ALA A 25 -20.25 9.05 -36.96
CA ALA A 25 -19.90 10.15 -37.86
C ALA A 25 -20.15 9.78 -39.34
N GLY A 26 -20.07 8.49 -39.68
CA GLY A 26 -20.39 7.97 -41.02
C GLY A 26 -21.89 7.94 -41.35
N SER A 27 -22.78 8.08 -40.36
CA SER A 27 -24.24 8.05 -40.56
C SER A 27 -24.88 9.44 -40.60
N GLY A 28 -24.11 10.53 -40.53
CA GLY A 28 -24.61 11.91 -40.64
C GLY A 28 -25.48 12.37 -39.45
N MET A 29 -25.62 11.55 -38.41
CA MET A 29 -26.48 11.80 -37.24
C MET A 29 -25.78 12.55 -36.09
N SER A 30 -24.46 12.82 -36.19
CA SER A 30 -23.75 13.64 -35.21
C SER A 30 -22.58 14.42 -35.84
N SER A 31 -22.32 15.64 -35.35
CA SER A 31 -21.21 16.51 -35.78
C SER A 31 -19.87 16.13 -35.13
N GLY A 32 -19.64 14.83 -34.87
CA GLY A 32 -18.42 14.32 -34.23
C GLY A 32 -17.21 14.29 -35.18
N SER A 33 -16.00 14.25 -34.62
CA SER A 33 -14.75 14.05 -35.39
C SER A 33 -14.79 12.72 -36.14
N TYR A 34 -14.40 12.74 -37.42
CA TYR A 34 -14.28 11.56 -38.28
C TYR A 34 -13.11 10.64 -37.90
N PHE A 35 -12.14 11.15 -37.13
CA PHE A 35 -10.96 10.40 -36.69
C PHE A 35 -10.95 10.25 -35.16
N PRO A 36 -10.57 9.08 -34.64
CA PRO A 36 -10.42 8.86 -33.20
C PRO A 36 -9.48 9.87 -32.57
N GLU A 37 -9.85 10.38 -31.39
CA GLU A 37 -8.92 11.15 -30.57
C GLU A 37 -7.81 10.25 -30.05
N THR A 38 -6.70 10.84 -29.62
CA THR A 38 -5.63 10.13 -28.93
C THR A 38 -5.61 10.55 -27.46
N LYS A 39 -5.48 9.59 -26.55
CA LYS A 39 -5.33 9.83 -25.10
C LYS A 39 -3.99 9.31 -24.62
N ASN A 40 -3.51 9.92 -23.55
CA ASN A 40 -2.22 9.64 -22.94
C ASN A 40 -2.41 9.31 -21.46
N VAL A 41 -1.67 8.33 -20.96
CA VAL A 41 -1.64 7.95 -19.54
C VAL A 41 -0.21 7.66 -19.12
N ARG A 42 0.16 8.01 -17.89
CA ARG A 42 1.45 7.60 -17.31
C ARG A 42 1.41 6.10 -17.07
N TYR A 43 2.36 5.37 -17.65
CA TYR A 43 2.38 3.92 -17.65
C TYR A 43 3.83 3.41 -17.53
N PRO A 44 4.25 2.89 -16.36
CA PRO A 44 5.57 2.30 -16.19
C PRO A 44 5.61 0.92 -16.84
N THR A 45 6.40 0.77 -17.90
CA THR A 45 6.72 -0.54 -18.49
C THR A 45 7.79 -1.26 -17.66
N PRO A 46 7.93 -2.60 -17.77
CA PRO A 46 8.95 -3.35 -17.05
C PRO A 46 10.35 -2.74 -17.22
N GLY A 47 11.08 -2.58 -16.10
CA GLY A 47 12.41 -1.99 -16.08
C GLY A 47 12.48 -0.46 -16.16
N THR A 48 11.36 0.25 -16.32
CA THR A 48 11.33 1.73 -16.34
C THR A 48 11.01 2.33 -14.98
N VAL A 49 11.14 3.65 -14.83
CA VAL A 49 10.92 4.36 -13.56
C VAL A 49 9.46 4.24 -13.11
N ASN A 50 9.24 3.90 -11.83
CA ASN A 50 7.93 3.89 -11.19
C ASN A 50 7.57 5.29 -10.66
N PRO A 51 6.28 5.58 -10.42
CA PRO A 51 5.86 6.71 -9.60
C PRO A 51 6.62 6.82 -8.28
N GLU A 52 7.05 8.02 -7.91
CA GLU A 52 7.50 8.28 -6.54
C GLU A 52 6.27 8.49 -5.65
N VAL A 53 6.26 7.89 -4.46
CA VAL A 53 5.12 7.96 -3.53
C VAL A 53 5.52 8.57 -2.19
N GLN A 54 4.69 9.49 -1.71
CA GLN A 54 4.79 10.09 -0.38
C GLN A 54 3.50 9.90 0.39
N LEU A 55 3.60 9.66 1.70
CA LEU A 55 2.45 9.55 2.59
C LEU A 55 2.39 10.76 3.52
N TRP A 56 1.21 11.37 3.63
CA TRP A 56 0.99 12.56 4.44
C TRP A 56 -0.12 12.36 5.45
N VAL A 57 0.14 12.79 6.69
CA VAL A 57 -0.89 12.97 7.72
C VAL A 57 -1.21 14.44 7.85
N VAL A 58 -2.47 14.74 8.19
CA VAL A 58 -2.96 16.10 8.32
C VAL A 58 -3.68 16.20 9.65
N ASP A 59 -3.33 17.20 10.44
CA ASP A 59 -4.12 17.57 11.61
C ASP A 59 -5.22 18.54 11.18
N ILE A 60 -6.47 18.09 11.29
CA ILE A 60 -7.67 18.85 10.94
C ILE A 60 -8.44 19.30 12.18
N THR A 61 -7.85 19.25 13.36
CA THR A 61 -8.50 19.71 14.60
C THR A 61 -8.73 21.22 14.61
N ASN A 62 -7.84 21.99 13.96
CA ASN A 62 -7.97 23.43 13.79
C ASN A 62 -7.95 23.82 12.31
N PHE A 63 -9.12 24.15 11.75
CA PHE A 63 -9.23 24.56 10.35
C PHE A 63 -8.51 25.88 10.00
N GLY A 64 -8.14 26.70 10.99
CA GLY A 64 -7.39 27.94 10.78
C GLY A 64 -5.88 27.73 10.56
N SER A 65 -5.35 26.56 10.93
CA SER A 65 -3.94 26.20 10.74
C SER A 65 -3.84 24.70 10.47
N ILE A 66 -3.96 24.34 9.19
CA ILE A 66 -3.87 22.95 8.75
C ILE A 66 -2.39 22.59 8.62
N GLU A 67 -1.89 21.81 9.56
CA GLU A 67 -0.53 21.26 9.51
C GLU A 67 -0.54 19.89 8.82
N LYS A 68 0.33 19.73 7.82
CA LYS A 68 0.60 18.45 7.17
C LYS A 68 2.00 17.98 7.51
N VAL A 69 2.14 16.70 7.79
CA VAL A 69 3.42 16.05 8.09
C VAL A 69 3.61 14.88 7.16
N GLU A 70 4.80 14.80 6.56
CA GLU A 70 5.21 13.66 5.73
C GLU A 70 5.62 12.50 6.64
N LEU A 71 5.02 11.33 6.44
CA LEU A 71 5.47 10.09 7.05
C LEU A 71 6.59 9.52 6.19
N ARG A 72 7.84 9.74 6.63
CA ARG A 72 9.01 9.31 5.86
C ARG A 72 9.14 7.78 5.88
N PRO A 73 9.53 7.17 4.74
CA PRO A 73 9.88 5.76 4.71
C PRO A 73 11.02 5.44 5.71
N PRO A 74 11.10 4.18 6.13
CA PRO A 74 12.18 3.70 6.98
C PRO A 74 13.56 3.82 6.32
N GLN A 75 14.61 3.84 7.14
CA GLN A 75 15.99 3.93 6.64
C GLN A 75 16.39 2.73 5.79
N SER A 76 15.82 1.55 6.03
CA SER A 76 16.08 0.35 5.23
C SER A 76 15.70 0.48 3.75
N LEU A 77 14.79 1.41 3.41
CA LEU A 77 14.37 1.71 2.04
C LEU A 77 15.10 2.90 1.42
N ASN A 78 16.02 3.54 2.14
CA ASN A 78 16.72 4.71 1.62
C ASN A 78 17.55 4.34 0.37
N GLY A 79 17.34 5.08 -0.72
CA GLY A 79 18.00 4.82 -2.01
C GLY A 79 17.51 3.57 -2.74
N GLN A 80 16.43 2.93 -2.29
CA GLN A 80 15.79 1.81 -2.97
C GLN A 80 14.46 2.23 -3.58
N ASP A 81 14.09 1.63 -4.70
CA ASP A 81 12.74 1.75 -5.23
C ASP A 81 11.79 0.86 -4.42
N TYR A 82 10.64 1.41 -4.05
CA TYR A 82 9.62 0.72 -3.28
C TYR A 82 8.21 1.11 -3.74
N TYR A 83 7.24 0.30 -3.35
CA TYR A 83 5.82 0.58 -3.44
C TYR A 83 5.27 0.86 -2.04
N LEU A 84 4.38 1.84 -1.90
CA LEU A 84 3.50 1.96 -0.74
C LEU A 84 2.26 1.12 -1.02
N THR A 85 2.18 -0.06 -0.42
CA THR A 85 1.12 -1.02 -0.72
C THR A 85 -0.08 -0.86 0.21
N SER A 86 0.15 -0.36 1.43
CA SER A 86 -0.94 -0.08 2.35
C SER A 86 -0.55 0.92 3.44
N ALA A 87 -1.53 1.67 3.93
CA ALA A 87 -1.41 2.52 5.10
C ALA A 87 -2.74 2.59 5.85
N GLY A 88 -2.70 2.58 7.18
CA GLY A 88 -3.90 2.54 8.01
C GLY A 88 -3.65 3.08 9.41
N TRP A 89 -4.71 3.51 10.09
CA TRP A 89 -4.64 3.88 11.50
C TRP A 89 -4.63 2.62 12.36
N VAL A 90 -3.76 2.58 13.36
CA VAL A 90 -3.59 1.41 14.24
C VAL A 90 -4.72 1.30 15.27
N SER A 91 -5.28 2.44 15.70
CA SER A 91 -6.39 2.51 16.64
C SER A 91 -7.22 3.77 16.41
N ASP A 92 -8.40 3.83 17.02
CA ASP A 92 -9.31 5.00 16.96
C ASP A 92 -8.74 6.26 17.61
N SER A 93 -7.59 6.16 18.29
CA SER A 93 -6.93 7.31 18.92
C SER A 93 -6.33 8.31 17.93
N ASN A 94 -6.21 7.96 16.65
CA ASN A 94 -5.58 8.79 15.61
C ASN A 94 -4.15 9.25 15.96
N ARG A 95 -3.42 8.45 16.76
CA ARG A 95 -2.05 8.76 17.21
C ARG A 95 -0.99 7.91 16.51
N GLN A 96 -1.38 6.83 15.85
CA GLN A 96 -0.45 5.88 15.23
C GLN A 96 -0.95 5.46 13.86
N VAL A 97 -0.05 5.50 12.89
CA VAL A 97 -0.27 5.02 11.53
C VAL A 97 0.66 3.85 11.26
N SER A 98 0.13 2.77 10.72
CA SER A 98 0.91 1.68 10.16
C SER A 98 1.05 1.88 8.65
N VAL A 99 2.25 1.68 8.13
CA VAL A 99 2.55 1.78 6.69
C VAL A 99 3.29 0.53 6.26
N VAL A 100 2.83 -0.06 5.17
CA VAL A 100 3.44 -1.23 4.52
C VAL A 100 4.09 -0.77 3.23
N TYR A 101 5.40 -0.99 3.16
CA TYR A 101 6.20 -0.79 1.98
C TYR A 101 6.61 -2.13 1.40
N MET A 102 6.77 -2.20 0.09
CA MET A 102 7.25 -3.38 -0.63
C MET A 102 8.41 -3.01 -1.53
N GLY A 103 9.50 -3.78 -1.49
CA GLY A 103 10.62 -3.55 -2.40
C GLY A 103 10.20 -3.71 -3.87
N ARG A 104 10.87 -3.02 -4.79
CA ARG A 104 10.58 -3.11 -6.23
C ARG A 104 10.66 -4.53 -6.81
N SER A 105 11.51 -5.38 -6.23
CA SER A 105 11.63 -6.81 -6.57
C SER A 105 10.45 -7.66 -6.08
N GLN A 106 9.57 -7.10 -5.24
CA GLN A 106 8.39 -7.75 -4.67
C GLN A 106 8.69 -9.06 -3.93
N ASN A 107 9.89 -9.21 -3.37
CA ASN A 107 10.29 -10.39 -2.60
C ASN A 107 10.48 -10.08 -1.11
N TYR A 108 10.14 -8.86 -0.69
CA TYR A 108 10.15 -8.45 0.70
C TYR A 108 9.19 -7.28 0.92
N SER A 109 8.67 -7.18 2.14
CA SER A 109 7.92 -6.04 2.63
C SER A 109 8.47 -5.56 3.98
N VAL A 110 8.26 -4.27 4.25
CA VAL A 110 8.66 -3.58 5.48
C VAL A 110 7.43 -2.95 6.08
N ILE A 111 7.08 -3.35 7.30
CA ILE A 111 6.00 -2.74 8.08
C ILE A 111 6.61 -1.71 9.02
N THR A 112 6.06 -0.51 9.00
CA THR A 112 6.47 0.58 9.91
C THR A 112 5.29 1.10 10.70
N THR A 113 5.55 1.52 11.93
CA THR A 113 4.58 2.25 12.75
C THR A 113 5.10 3.66 13.00
N CYS A 114 4.31 4.66 12.63
CA CYS A 114 4.60 6.09 12.83
C CYS A 114 3.72 6.65 13.94
N SER A 115 4.31 7.39 14.89
CA SER A 115 3.59 7.84 16.10
C SER A 115 3.57 9.37 16.24
N LYS A 116 2.38 9.96 16.43
CA LYS A 116 2.19 11.37 16.76
C LYS A 116 2.95 11.77 18.03
N LEU A 117 3.05 10.88 19.02
CA LEU A 117 3.78 11.12 20.27
C LEU A 117 5.29 11.26 20.06
N GLN A 118 5.81 10.77 18.94
CA GLN A 118 7.22 10.85 18.54
C GLN A 118 7.39 11.78 17.33
N ASN A 119 6.56 12.83 17.23
CA ASN A 119 6.56 13.78 16.11
C ASN A 119 6.47 13.08 14.74
N TRP A 120 5.64 12.05 14.64
CA TRP A 120 5.45 11.23 13.44
C TRP A 120 6.72 10.48 12.97
N SER A 121 7.69 10.27 13.86
CA SER A 121 8.79 9.34 13.61
C SER A 121 8.25 7.91 13.39
N CYS A 122 8.81 7.23 12.39
CA CYS A 122 8.44 5.88 11.99
C CYS A 122 9.50 4.88 12.42
N SER A 123 9.08 3.80 13.07
CA SER A 123 9.95 2.68 13.46
C SER A 123 9.56 1.42 12.68
N GLU A 124 10.56 0.71 12.19
CA GLU A 124 10.39 -0.60 11.55
C GLU A 124 9.99 -1.66 12.57
N VAL A 125 9.05 -2.53 12.17
CA VAL A 125 8.80 -3.79 12.88
C VAL A 125 9.73 -4.83 12.27
N ASN A 126 10.59 -5.44 13.09
CA ASN A 126 11.69 -6.34 12.68
C ASN A 126 11.19 -7.68 12.07
N GLU A 127 10.46 -7.66 10.95
CA GLU A 127 10.21 -8.85 10.15
C GLU A 127 10.18 -8.49 8.67
N TRP A 128 11.06 -9.14 7.91
CA TRP A 128 10.95 -9.16 6.46
C TRP A 128 9.92 -10.21 6.10
N LEU A 129 8.89 -9.75 5.45
CA LEU A 129 7.72 -10.55 5.17
C LEU A 129 7.55 -10.68 3.65
N ASP A 130 7.08 -11.85 3.21
CA ASP A 130 6.57 -12.02 1.84
C ASP A 130 5.42 -11.02 1.55
N ILE A 131 4.96 -10.94 0.31
CA ILE A 131 3.94 -9.95 -0.11
C ILE A 131 2.63 -10.16 0.64
N PHE A 132 2.25 -9.25 1.54
CA PHE A 132 1.04 -9.42 2.38
C PHE A 132 0.05 -8.25 2.35
N PRO A 133 -1.24 -8.54 2.62
CA PRO A 133 -2.26 -7.52 2.83
C PRO A 133 -1.96 -6.66 4.07
N HIS A 134 -2.71 -5.57 4.24
CA HIS A 134 -2.57 -4.71 5.42
C HIS A 134 -2.73 -5.51 6.72
N PRO A 135 -1.83 -5.34 7.71
CA PRO A 135 -1.96 -6.01 8.99
C PRO A 135 -3.19 -5.55 9.78
N ILE A 136 -3.82 -6.47 10.51
CA ILE A 136 -4.92 -6.14 11.43
C ILE A 136 -4.35 -5.93 12.82
N PHE A 137 -4.37 -4.69 13.29
CA PHE A 137 -3.86 -4.33 14.61
C PHE A 137 -4.84 -4.63 15.74
N SER A 138 -4.30 -5.00 16.91
CA SER A 138 -5.04 -4.96 18.16
C SER A 138 -5.38 -3.52 18.55
N SER A 139 -6.42 -3.32 19.35
CA SER A 139 -6.91 -1.98 19.72
C SER A 139 -5.89 -1.12 20.46
N ASP A 140 -4.93 -1.75 21.14
CA ASP A 140 -3.81 -1.08 21.82
C ASP A 140 -2.60 -0.81 20.91
N GLY A 141 -2.63 -1.31 19.66
CA GLY A 141 -1.54 -1.20 18.70
C GLY A 141 -0.28 -2.01 19.05
N ASN A 142 -0.32 -2.82 20.09
CA ASN A 142 0.85 -3.56 20.58
C ASN A 142 1.07 -4.89 19.83
N SER A 143 0.06 -5.34 19.09
CA SER A 143 0.16 -6.55 18.29
C SER A 143 -0.66 -6.46 17.01
N PHE A 144 -0.38 -7.35 16.06
CA PHE A 144 -1.16 -7.43 14.83
C PHE A 144 -1.16 -8.84 14.25
N LEU A 145 -2.16 -9.09 13.41
CA LEU A 145 -2.27 -10.28 12.58
C LEU A 145 -1.89 -9.95 11.14
N LEU A 146 -1.21 -10.89 10.51
CA LEU A 146 -0.93 -10.86 9.08
C LEU A 146 -0.99 -12.28 8.52
N LEU A 147 -1.24 -12.36 7.22
CA LEU A 147 -1.11 -13.61 6.47
C LEU A 147 0.36 -13.80 6.12
N ALA A 148 0.90 -15.01 6.29
CA ALA A 148 2.25 -15.34 5.88
C ALA A 148 2.38 -16.76 5.34
N SER A 149 3.33 -16.94 4.41
CA SER A 149 3.79 -18.25 3.97
C SER A 149 4.48 -18.99 5.13
N ILE A 150 3.99 -20.18 5.46
CA ILE A 150 4.51 -21.03 6.55
C ILE A 150 4.76 -22.42 6.01
N GLN A 151 5.94 -22.96 6.32
CA GLN A 151 6.31 -24.35 5.99
C GLN A 151 5.56 -25.31 6.94
N GLU A 152 4.77 -26.21 6.37
CA GLU A 152 3.94 -27.16 7.12
C GLU A 152 4.49 -28.59 7.09
N SER A 153 4.81 -29.09 5.90
CA SER A 153 5.35 -30.44 5.72
C SER A 153 6.30 -30.52 4.54
N GLY A 154 7.49 -31.09 4.74
CA GLY A 154 8.48 -31.23 3.67
C GLY A 154 8.87 -29.86 3.10
N HIS A 155 8.64 -29.63 1.82
CA HIS A 155 8.89 -28.34 1.15
C HIS A 155 7.62 -27.52 0.90
N ASP A 156 6.46 -28.03 1.31
CA ASP A 156 5.18 -27.38 1.05
C ASP A 156 4.96 -26.21 2.03
N HIS A 157 4.63 -25.06 1.45
CA HIS A 157 4.30 -23.84 2.17
C HIS A 157 2.83 -23.49 1.92
N PHE A 158 2.16 -23.02 2.97
CA PHE A 158 0.77 -22.57 2.91
C PHE A 158 0.64 -21.20 3.60
N THR A 159 -0.28 -20.37 3.14
CA THR A 159 -0.59 -19.08 3.75
C THR A 159 -1.41 -19.27 5.02
N HIS A 160 -0.86 -18.79 6.14
CA HIS A 160 -1.43 -18.92 7.48
C HIS A 160 -1.33 -17.61 8.24
N ILE A 161 -2.02 -17.52 9.38
CA ILE A 161 -2.05 -16.31 10.19
C ILE A 161 -0.86 -16.32 11.15
N LYS A 162 -0.03 -15.27 11.08
CA LYS A 162 0.96 -14.91 12.10
C LYS A 162 0.41 -13.83 13.00
N HIS A 163 0.62 -14.00 14.30
CA HIS A 163 0.42 -12.98 15.33
C HIS A 163 1.78 -12.46 15.78
N ILE A 164 1.96 -11.15 15.67
CA ILE A 164 3.19 -10.45 16.04
C ILE A 164 2.89 -9.54 17.22
N THR A 165 3.64 -9.69 18.31
CA THR A 165 3.64 -8.77 19.45
C THR A 165 4.87 -7.87 19.37
N ILE A 166 4.65 -6.57 19.17
CA ILE A 166 5.71 -5.59 18.91
C ILE A 166 6.60 -5.40 20.14
N SER A 167 6.00 -5.15 21.31
CA SER A 167 6.75 -4.91 22.57
C SER A 167 7.62 -6.09 23.01
N GLN A 168 7.21 -7.32 22.69
CA GLN A 168 7.90 -8.54 23.09
C GLN A 168 8.79 -9.11 21.99
N GLN A 169 8.77 -8.51 20.79
CA GLN A 169 9.39 -9.06 19.57
C GLN A 169 9.05 -10.55 19.38
N ARG A 170 7.79 -10.89 19.67
CA ARG A 170 7.32 -12.28 19.68
C ARG A 170 6.47 -12.54 18.46
N ILE A 171 6.75 -13.64 17.77
CA ILE A 171 5.98 -14.14 16.63
C ILE A 171 5.36 -15.48 17.03
N SER A 172 4.08 -15.66 16.75
CA SER A 172 3.39 -16.93 16.90
C SER A 172 2.51 -17.21 15.70
N VAL A 173 2.53 -18.46 15.24
CA VAL A 173 1.66 -18.97 14.19
C VAL A 173 0.36 -19.44 14.84
N ILE A 174 -0.79 -18.95 14.37
CA ILE A 174 -2.10 -19.24 15.00
C ILE A 174 -3.04 -20.08 14.12
N SER A 175 -2.67 -20.34 12.86
CA SER A 175 -3.31 -21.35 12.00
C SER A 175 -2.25 -22.26 11.40
N HIS A 176 -2.59 -23.52 11.15
CA HIS A 176 -1.67 -24.51 10.58
C HIS A 176 -2.43 -25.55 9.76
N GLY A 177 -1.71 -26.26 8.89
CA GLY A 177 -2.21 -27.34 8.06
C GLY A 177 -2.06 -27.09 6.55
N ARG A 178 -2.41 -28.10 5.75
CA ARG A 178 -2.28 -28.07 4.29
C ARG A 178 -3.48 -27.39 3.60
N TYR A 179 -3.70 -26.12 3.93
CA TYR A 179 -4.73 -25.28 3.33
C TYR A 179 -4.33 -23.80 3.41
N GLU A 180 -4.91 -22.98 2.54
CA GLU A 180 -4.65 -21.53 2.46
C GLU A 180 -5.68 -20.73 3.25
N VAL A 181 -5.21 -19.76 4.05
CA VAL A 181 -6.04 -18.69 4.60
C VAL A 181 -6.04 -17.50 3.63
N TRP A 182 -7.22 -17.13 3.14
CA TRP A 182 -7.35 -16.10 2.10
C TRP A 182 -7.52 -14.67 2.63
N TYR A 183 -8.17 -14.51 3.77
CA TYR A 183 -8.42 -13.19 4.35
C TYR A 183 -8.55 -13.27 5.87
N THR A 184 -8.20 -12.17 6.52
CA THR A 184 -8.51 -11.89 7.91
C THR A 184 -9.51 -10.74 7.95
N SER A 185 -10.54 -10.82 8.79
CA SER A 185 -11.50 -9.73 8.98
C SER A 185 -11.43 -9.20 10.41
N HIS A 186 -11.53 -7.88 10.55
CA HIS A 186 -11.81 -7.26 11.83
C HIS A 186 -13.32 -7.32 12.07
N VAL A 187 -13.74 -7.80 13.24
CA VAL A 187 -15.14 -7.77 13.66
C VAL A 187 -15.27 -6.63 14.67
N PRO A 188 -15.88 -5.49 14.30
CA PRO A 188 -16.18 -4.42 15.24
C PRO A 188 -17.11 -4.97 16.34
N LYS A 189 -16.83 -4.62 17.60
CA LYS A 189 -17.76 -4.89 18.70
C LYS A 189 -18.94 -3.92 18.68
#